data_AF-A0AAF0KIY2-F1
#
_entry.id   AF-A0AAF0KIY2-F1
#
_cell.length_a   1.000
_cell.length_b   1.000
_cell.length_c   1.000
_cell.angle_alpha   90.00
_cell.angle_beta   90.00
_cell.angle_gamma   90.00
#
_symmetry.space_group_name_H-M   'P 1'
#
loop_
_entity.id
_entity.type
_entity.pdbx_description
1 polymer ?
#
loop_
_entity_poly.entity_id
_entity_poly.type
_entity_poly.pdbx_seq_one_letter_code
_entity_poly.pdbx_strand_id
1 'polypeptide(L)'
;MRVIWTRRYLRELGDIGDYIAEKNPRAAARIVRDIHAKTQSLLSANPFIGRIGEIMGTRELVIPATGYVVAYRVHDENVEVLFVQHGAREWPRKIE
;
A
#
# COMPACT_ATOMS: atom_id res chain seq x y z
N MET A 1 -14.82 6.01 5.33
CA MET A 1 -14.63 4.55 5.24
C MET A 1 -13.66 4.09 6.31
N ARG A 2 -13.87 2.90 6.89
CA ARG A 2 -12.91 2.30 7.82
C ARG A 2 -11.82 1.57 7.03
N VAL A 3 -10.56 1.88 7.29
CA VAL A 3 -9.42 1.20 6.65
C VAL A 3 -9.02 0.00 7.51
N ILE A 4 -8.91 -1.17 6.88
CA ILE A 4 -8.52 -2.43 7.48
C ILE A 4 -7.18 -2.86 6.89
N TRP A 5 -6.22 -3.14 7.76
CA TRP A 5 -4.87 -3.53 7.36
C TRP A 5 -4.72 -5.04 7.43
N THR A 6 -4.40 -5.67 6.30
CA THR A 6 -4.07 -7.10 6.33
C THR A 6 -2.70 -7.33 6.97
N ARG A 7 -2.48 -8.55 7.48
CA ARG A 7 -1.18 -8.96 8.02
C ARG A 7 -0.08 -8.93 6.95
N ARG A 8 -0.42 -9.22 5.70
CA ARG A 8 0.51 -9.18 4.57
C ARG A 8 1.04 -7.77 4.34
N TYR A 9 0.16 -6.79 4.18
CA TYR A 9 0.53 -5.39 4.05
C TYR A 9 1.47 -4.92 5.17
N LEU A 10 1.16 -5.23 6.43
CA LEU A 10 1.98 -4.80 7.57
C LEU A 10 3.38 -5.43 7.54
N ARG A 11 3.50 -6.69 7.12
CA ARG A 11 4.78 -7.38 6.97
C ARG A 11 5.62 -6.76 5.86
N GLU A 12 5.04 -6.60 4.67
CA GLU A 12 5.72 -6.00 3.52
C GLU A 12 6.14 -4.55 3.79
N LEU A 13 5.32 -3.78 4.51
CA LEU A 13 5.69 -2.43 4.94
C LEU A 13 6.91 -2.44 5.87
N GLY A 14 7.02 -3.43 6.75
CA GLY A 14 8.20 -3.68 7.59
C GLY A 14 9.42 -4.05 6.74
N ASP A 15 9.28 -5.01 5.82
CA ASP A 15 10.35 -5.48 4.93
C ASP A 15 10.90 -4.32 4.07
N ILE A 16 10.03 -3.42 3.62
CA ILE A 16 10.42 -2.18 2.92
C ILE A 16 11.28 -1.29 3.81
N GLY A 17 10.87 -1.12 5.07
CA GLY A 17 11.61 -0.36 6.07
C GLY A 17 13.01 -0.93 6.28
N ASP A 18 13.11 -2.23 6.53
CA ASP A 18 14.36 -2.93 6.80
C ASP A 18 15.32 -2.83 5.59
N TYR A 19 14.82 -3.10 4.39
CA TYR A 19 15.61 -3.01 3.16
C TYR A 19 16.17 -1.60 2.91
N ILE A 20 15.38 -0.54 3.13
CA ILE A 20 15.86 0.83 2.95
C ILE A 20 16.83 1.22 4.08
N ALA A 21 16.59 0.73 5.31
CA ALA A 21 17.37 1.07 6.48
C ALA A 21 18.83 0.60 6.38
N GLU A 22 19.10 -0.49 5.66
CA GLU A 22 20.46 -0.95 5.36
C GLU A 22 21.34 0.16 4.74
N LYS A 23 20.74 1.07 3.98
CA LYS A 23 21.46 2.18 3.31
C LYS A 23 21.17 3.54 3.92
N ASN A 24 19.92 3.78 4.32
CA ASN A 24 19.49 5.08 4.83
C ASN A 24 18.31 4.95 5.81
N PRO A 25 18.59 4.80 7.13
CA PRO A 25 17.57 4.66 8.16
C PRO A 25 16.58 5.83 8.22
N ARG A 26 17.05 7.06 7.96
CA ARG A 26 16.18 8.26 7.93
C ARG A 26 15.19 8.19 6.77
N ALA A 27 15.64 7.74 5.60
CA ALA A 27 14.76 7.53 4.45
C ALA A 27 13.76 6.40 4.70
N ALA A 28 14.17 5.31 5.37
CA ALA A 28 13.28 4.20 5.72
C ALA A 28 12.10 4.69 6.59
N ALA A 29 12.40 5.38 7.69
CA ALA A 29 11.38 5.93 8.58
C ALA A 29 10.41 6.88 7.85
N ARG A 30 10.95 7.75 6.97
CA ARG A 30 10.14 8.65 6.15
C ARG A 30 9.23 7.88 5.18
N ILE A 31 9.77 6.94 4.43
CA ILE A 31 9.00 6.20 3.41
C ILE A 31 7.91 5.35 4.04
N VAL A 32 8.20 4.60 5.11
CA VAL A 32 7.21 3.78 5.82
C VAL A 32 6.06 4.65 6.34
N ARG A 33 6.39 5.78 6.99
CA ARG A 33 5.39 6.73 7.47
C ARG A 33 4.56 7.31 6.33
N ASP A 34 5.21 7.74 5.24
CA ASP A 34 4.53 8.36 4.11
C ASP A 34 3.57 7.38 3.43
N ILE A 35 3.97 6.12 3.22
CA ILE A 35 3.11 5.06 2.68
C ILE A 35 1.89 4.88 3.58
N HIS A 36 2.10 4.65 4.88
CA HIS A 36 1.00 4.31 5.78
C HIS A 36 0.03 5.48 5.97
N ALA A 37 0.55 6.68 6.24
CA ALA A 37 -0.26 7.87 6.50
C ALA A 37 -1.05 8.31 5.25
N LYS A 38 -0.42 8.31 4.07
CA LYS A 38 -1.12 8.66 2.82
C LYS A 38 -2.16 7.63 2.45
N THR A 39 -1.89 6.33 2.65
CA THR A 39 -2.88 5.27 2.41
C THR A 39 -4.11 5.47 3.31
N GLN A 40 -3.89 5.70 4.61
CA GLN A 40 -4.97 5.96 5.56
C GLN A 40 -5.81 7.19 5.16
N SER A 41 -5.16 8.33 4.89
CA SER A 41 -5.88 9.58 4.61
C SER A 41 -6.63 9.53 3.28
N LEU A 42 -6.00 8.99 2.23
CA LEU A 42 -6.60 8.92 0.90
C LEU A 42 -7.76 7.94 0.85
N LEU A 43 -7.61 6.73 1.43
CA LEU A 43 -8.63 5.68 1.33
C LEU A 43 -9.81 5.89 2.27
N SER A 44 -9.60 6.56 3.42
CA SER A 44 -10.70 6.88 4.34
C SER A 44 -11.67 7.92 3.76
N ALA A 45 -11.15 8.87 2.96
CA ALA A 45 -11.91 9.94 2.31
C ALA A 45 -12.38 9.59 0.88
N ASN A 46 -11.52 8.93 0.09
CA ASN A 46 -11.74 8.68 -1.33
C ASN A 46 -11.43 7.20 -1.67
N PRO A 47 -12.26 6.24 -1.21
CA PRO A 47 -11.99 4.81 -1.39
C PRO A 47 -11.85 4.39 -2.85
N PHE A 48 -12.42 5.13 -3.81
CA PHE A 48 -12.35 4.79 -5.23
C PHE A 48 -11.28 5.57 -6.02
N ILE A 49 -10.35 6.26 -5.35
CA ILE A 49 -9.31 7.08 -6.01
C ILE A 49 -8.25 6.25 -6.75
N GLY A 50 -8.00 5.02 -6.32
CA GLY A 50 -7.08 4.10 -7.00
C GLY A 50 -7.67 3.59 -8.30
N ARG A 51 -6.80 3.35 -9.29
CA ARG A 51 -7.20 2.75 -10.57
C ARG A 51 -7.66 1.30 -10.37
N ILE A 52 -8.45 0.77 -11.29
CA ILE A 52 -8.77 -0.66 -11.31
C ILE A 52 -7.46 -1.44 -11.46
N GLY A 53 -7.24 -2.41 -10.57
CA GLY A 53 -6.01 -3.19 -10.54
C GLY A 53 -6.01 -4.39 -11.49
N GLU A 54 -4.84 -4.98 -11.70
CA GLU A 54 -4.68 -6.18 -12.54
C GLU A 54 -5.39 -7.41 -11.96
N ILE A 55 -5.47 -7.48 -10.63
CA ILE A 55 -6.19 -8.53 -9.92
C ILE A 55 -7.67 -8.14 -9.84
N MET A 56 -8.54 -9.03 -10.30
CA MET A 56 -9.99 -8.81 -10.26
C MET A 56 -10.48 -8.38 -8.87
N GLY A 57 -11.32 -7.35 -8.85
CA GLY A 57 -11.92 -6.79 -7.64
C GLY A 57 -10.98 -5.88 -6.84
N THR A 58 -9.72 -5.71 -7.25
CA THR A 58 -8.77 -4.82 -6.56
C THR A 58 -8.65 -3.45 -7.22
N ARG A 59 -8.11 -2.52 -6.44
CA ARG A 59 -7.67 -1.19 -6.88
C ARG A 59 -6.25 -0.95 -6.45
N GLU A 60 -5.58 -0.11 -7.23
CA GLU A 60 -4.18 0.24 -7.05
C GLU A 60 -4.03 1.73 -6.75
N LEU A 61 -3.47 2.02 -5.58
CA LEU A 61 -3.15 3.38 -5.13
C LEU A 61 -1.64 3.61 -5.26
N VAL A 62 -1.24 4.46 -6.20
CA VAL A 62 0.14 4.94 -6.28
C VAL A 62 0.38 5.92 -5.13
N ILE A 63 1.43 5.72 -4.34
CA ILE A 63 1.82 6.61 -3.25
C ILE A 63 2.85 7.62 -3.77
N PRO A 64 2.48 8.91 -3.94
CA PRO A 64 3.35 9.90 -4.56
C PRO A 64 4.66 10.09 -3.79
N ALA A 65 5.75 10.28 -4.54
CA ALA A 65 7.11 10.49 -4.04
C ALA A 65 7.74 9.32 -3.24
N THR A 66 7.16 8.11 -3.36
CA THR A 66 7.72 6.90 -2.72
C THR A 66 8.11 5.81 -3.71
N GLY A 67 7.48 5.77 -4.89
CA GLY A 67 7.65 4.67 -5.85
C GLY A 67 6.87 3.40 -5.48
N TYR A 68 6.09 3.42 -4.40
CA TYR A 68 5.29 2.29 -3.94
C TYR A 68 3.84 2.40 -4.38
N VAL A 69 3.24 1.23 -4.62
CA VAL A 69 1.83 1.07 -4.98
C VAL A 69 1.19 0.15 -3.95
N VAL A 70 0.00 0.54 -3.50
CA VAL A 70 -0.80 -0.20 -2.52
C VAL A 70 -1.98 -0.83 -3.24
N ALA A 71 -2.12 -2.15 -3.13
CA ALA A 71 -3.30 -2.87 -3.59
C ALA A 71 -4.35 -2.92 -2.48
N TYR A 72 -5.60 -2.64 -2.83
CA TYR A 72 -6.70 -2.63 -1.87
C TYR A 72 -8.03 -3.04 -2.50
N ARG A 73 -9.03 -3.32 -1.68
CA ARG A 73 -10.42 -3.57 -2.10
C ARG A 73 -11.39 -2.70 -1.32
N VAL A 74 -12.53 -2.43 -1.93
CA VAL A 74 -13.61 -1.65 -1.33
C VAL A 74 -14.79 -2.59 -1.12
N HIS A 75 -15.23 -2.75 0.13
CA HIS A 75 -16.36 -3.60 0.51
C HIS A 75 -17.24 -2.88 1.53
N ASP A 76 -18.51 -2.64 1.20
CA ASP A 76 -19.47 -1.91 2.02
C ASP A 76 -18.88 -0.60 2.59
N GLU A 77 -18.62 -0.55 3.89
CA GLU A 77 -18.08 0.61 4.60
C GLU A 77 -16.55 0.54 4.84
N ASN A 78 -15.91 -0.52 4.36
CA ASN A 78 -14.52 -0.86 4.63
C ASN A 78 -13.64 -0.80 3.38
N VAL A 79 -12.40 -0.32 3.58
CA VAL A 79 -11.31 -0.47 2.63
C VAL A 79 -10.32 -1.46 3.19
N GLU A 80 -10.15 -2.60 2.54
CA GLU A 80 -9.17 -3.61 2.94
C GLU A 80 -7.88 -3.42 2.16
N VAL A 81 -6.79 -3.12 2.87
CA VAL A 81 -5.45 -2.90 2.31
C VAL A 81 -4.71 -4.23 2.28
N LEU A 82 -4.47 -4.75 1.07
CA LEU A 82 -4.04 -6.12 0.83
C LEU A 82 -2.52 -6.28 0.87
N PHE A 83 -1.80 -5.45 0.12
CA PHE A 83 -0.34 -5.55 0.00
C PHE A 83 0.26 -4.25 -0.51
N VAL A 84 1.56 -4.06 -0.32
CA VAL A 84 2.33 -2.92 -0.82
C VAL A 84 3.64 -3.36 -1.43
N GLN A 85 3.98 -2.82 -2.60
CA GLN A 85 5.27 -3.08 -3.22
C GLN A 85 5.79 -1.90 -4.03
N HIS A 86 7.08 -1.94 -4.33
CA HIS A 86 7.69 -1.00 -5.26
C HIS A 86 7.14 -1.22 -6.67
N GLY A 87 6.73 -0.16 -7.35
CA GLY A 87 6.08 -0.23 -8.67
C GLY A 87 6.96 -0.75 -9.80
N ALA A 88 8.28 -0.86 -9.58
CA ALA A 88 9.22 -1.48 -10.52
C ALA A 88 9.39 -3.00 -10.32
N ARG A 89 8.80 -3.60 -9.29
CA ARG A 89 8.77 -5.06 -9.12
C ARG A 89 7.65 -5.66 -9.97
N GLU A 90 7.82 -6.92 -10.37
CA GLU A 90 6.75 -7.67 -11.01
C GLU A 90 5.49 -7.66 -10.13
N TRP A 91 4.36 -7.30 -10.71
CA TRP A 91 3.10 -7.19 -9.99
C TRP A 91 2.48 -8.59 -9.80
N PRO A 92 1.98 -8.93 -8.60
CA PRO A 92 1.34 -10.21 -8.35
C PRO A 92 0.12 -10.42 -9.23
N ARG A 93 -0.04 -11.63 -9.75
CA ARG A 93 -1.23 -12.03 -10.52
C ARG A 93 -2.42 -12.47 -9.66
N LYS A 94 -2.20 -12.66 -8.36
CA LYS A 94 -3.21 -13.09 -7.38
C LYS A 94 -2.89 -12.55 -5.99
N ILE A 95 -3.93 -12.43 -5.16
CA ILE A 95 -3.77 -12.21 -3.72
C ILE A 95 -3.50 -13.59 -3.10
N GLU A 96 -2.38 -13.71 -2.40
CA GLU A 96 -2.05 -14.85 -1.54
C GLU A 96 -2.38 -14.52 -0.10
#